data_AF-A0A7Y1TN98-F1
#
_entry.id   AF-A0A7Y1TN98-F1
#
_cell.length_a   1.000
_cell.length_b   1.000
_cell.length_c   1.000
_cell.angle_alpha   90.00
_cell.angle_beta   90.00
_cell.angle_gamma   90.00
#
_symmetry.space_group_name_H-M   'P 1'
#
loop_
_entity.id
_entity.type
_entity.pdbx_description
1 polymer ?
#
loop_
_entity_poly.entity_id
_entity_poly.type
_entity_poly.pdbx_seq_one_letter_code
_entity_poly.pdbx_strand_id
1 'polypeptide(L)'
;MDATIKTLSLMNDNELTIKGNKASLDLGVYTKPRIFYIYDKIYVSVTDIQTQRAYLFDSSAIPFPNFPVYAASPIDLSDLDNNRSIEIVAKFEENSLIVYSLN
;
A
#
# COMPACT_ATOMS: atom_id res chain seq x y z
N MET A 1 8.74 -7.83 -5.46
CA MET A 1 9.02 -8.41 -4.13
C MET A 1 9.52 -7.32 -3.21
N ASP A 2 9.16 -7.40 -1.94
CA ASP A 2 9.73 -6.63 -0.84
C ASP A 2 9.80 -7.52 0.42
N ALA A 3 10.75 -7.25 1.32
CA ALA A 3 10.97 -8.11 2.47
C ALA A 3 11.58 -7.37 3.68
N THR A 4 11.19 -7.82 4.86
CA THR A 4 11.85 -7.57 6.15
C THR A 4 12.25 -8.90 6.77
N ILE A 5 12.92 -8.88 7.93
CA ILE A 5 13.29 -10.09 8.67
C ILE A 5 12.06 -10.97 9.00
N LYS A 6 10.88 -10.36 9.19
CA LYS A 6 9.65 -11.05 9.64
C LYS A 6 8.57 -11.15 8.57
N THR A 7 8.76 -10.57 7.38
CA THR A 7 7.68 -10.41 6.40
C THR A 7 8.25 -10.47 4.99
N LEU A 8 7.76 -11.42 4.21
CA LEU A 8 7.97 -11.47 2.77
C LEU A 8 6.67 -11.05 2.08
N SER A 9 6.78 -10.11 1.14
CA SER A 9 5.68 -9.74 0.25
C SER A 9 6.06 -9.91 -1.22
N LEU A 10 5.16 -10.57 -1.95
CA LEU A 10 5.31 -10.89 -3.37
C LEU A 10 4.06 -10.44 -4.10
N MET A 11 4.23 -9.74 -5.21
CA MET A 11 3.15 -9.50 -6.17
C MET A 11 3.48 -10.33 -7.41
N ASN A 12 2.60 -11.25 -7.78
CA ASN A 12 2.74 -12.09 -8.96
C ASN A 12 1.46 -11.96 -9.80
N ASP A 13 1.57 -11.33 -10.96
CA ASP A 13 0.44 -10.86 -11.77
C ASP A 13 -0.57 -10.06 -10.94
N ASN A 14 -1.71 -10.66 -10.58
CA ASN A 14 -2.76 -10.06 -9.76
C ASN A 14 -2.94 -10.74 -8.38
N GLU A 15 -1.97 -11.57 -7.95
CA GLU A 15 -1.97 -12.20 -6.64
C GLU A 15 -0.90 -11.58 -5.74
N LEU A 16 -1.34 -10.92 -4.66
CA LEU A 16 -0.49 -10.40 -3.60
C LEU A 16 -0.34 -11.45 -2.51
N THR A 17 0.89 -11.85 -2.19
CA THR A 17 1.21 -12.71 -1.05
C THR A 17 1.90 -11.90 0.04
N ILE A 18 1.45 -12.01 1.30
CA ILE A 18 2.04 -11.38 2.49
C ILE A 18 2.14 -12.44 3.59
N LYS A 19 3.36 -12.79 4.00
CA LYS A 19 3.62 -13.84 5.01
C LYS A 19 2.90 -15.18 4.69
N GLY A 20 2.76 -15.50 3.40
CA GLY A 20 2.06 -16.70 2.94
C GLY A 20 0.53 -16.56 2.80
N ASN A 21 -0.07 -15.49 3.35
CA ASN A 21 -1.47 -15.15 3.09
C ASN A 21 -1.61 -14.52 1.71
N LYS A 22 -2.73 -14.75 1.03
CA LYS A 22 -2.95 -14.31 -0.35
C LYS A 22 -4.15 -13.37 -0.44
N ALA A 23 -4.03 -12.35 -1.28
CA ALA A 23 -5.12 -11.51 -1.74
C ALA A 23 -5.13 -11.50 -3.27
N SER A 24 -6.28 -11.83 -3.85
CA SER A 24 -6.50 -11.71 -5.29
C SER A 24 -7.03 -10.30 -5.60
N LEU A 25 -6.36 -9.65 -6.53
CA LEU A 25 -6.72 -8.34 -7.07
C LEU A 25 -7.30 -8.51 -8.48
N ASP A 26 -7.95 -7.47 -8.99
CA ASP A 26 -8.36 -7.43 -10.40
C ASP A 26 -7.14 -7.48 -11.32
N LEU A 27 -7.32 -7.90 -12.58
CA LEU A 27 -6.24 -7.87 -13.56
C LEU A 27 -5.79 -6.42 -13.80
N GLY A 28 -4.49 -6.18 -13.68
CA GLY A 28 -3.89 -4.85 -13.79
C GLY A 28 -2.38 -4.93 -13.81
N VAL A 29 -1.72 -3.78 -13.86
CA VAL A 29 -0.26 -3.70 -13.85
C VAL A 29 0.18 -3.16 -12.50
N TYR A 30 0.57 -4.07 -11.61
CA TYR A 30 0.90 -3.71 -10.24
C TYR A 30 2.38 -3.41 -10.06
N THR A 31 2.67 -2.41 -9.26
CA THR A 31 4.03 -2.16 -8.76
C THR A 31 4.48 -3.32 -7.86
N LYS A 32 5.79 -3.41 -7.62
CA LYS A 32 6.27 -4.23 -6.49
C LYS A 32 5.59 -3.79 -5.19
N PRO A 33 5.33 -4.72 -4.25
CA PRO A 33 4.81 -4.35 -2.94
C PRO A 33 5.80 -3.43 -2.21
N ARG A 34 5.29 -2.59 -1.32
CA ARG A 34 6.06 -1.84 -0.32
C ARG A 34 5.56 -2.22 1.06
N ILE A 35 6.48 -2.59 1.96
CA ILE A 35 6.20 -2.90 3.36
C ILE A 35 6.49 -1.67 4.21
N PHE A 36 5.54 -1.27 5.05
CA PHE A 36 5.70 -0.23 6.05
C PHE A 36 5.49 -0.83 7.44
N TYR A 37 6.34 -0.42 8.39
CA TYR A 37 6.21 -0.81 9.79
C TYR A 37 6.07 0.45 10.64
N ILE A 38 4.84 0.70 11.12
CA ILE A 38 4.46 1.92 11.84
C ILE A 38 3.63 1.50 13.06
N TYR A 39 4.01 1.99 14.25
CA TYR A 39 3.34 1.69 15.52
C TYR A 39 3.01 0.20 15.75
N ASP A 40 4.02 -0.65 15.55
CA ASP A 40 3.94 -2.12 15.70
C ASP A 40 2.95 -2.82 14.76
N LYS A 41 2.54 -2.13 13.69
CA LYS A 41 1.70 -2.69 12.63
C LYS A 41 2.47 -2.74 11.31
N ILE A 42 2.23 -3.81 10.57
CA ILE A 42 2.73 -3.97 9.20
C ILE A 42 1.60 -3.57 8.25
N TYR A 43 1.94 -2.70 7.32
CA TYR A 43 1.13 -2.33 6.18
C TYR A 43 1.84 -2.75 4.91
N VAL A 44 1.09 -3.21 3.92
CA VAL A 44 1.65 -3.55 2.61
C VAL A 44 0.83 -2.88 1.53
N SER A 45 1.49 -2.10 0.67
CA SER A 45 0.82 -1.43 -0.46
C SER A 45 1.29 -1.99 -1.79
N VAL A 46 0.37 -2.01 -2.76
CA VAL A 46 0.67 -2.12 -4.20
C VAL A 46 -0.12 -1.05 -4.93
N THR A 47 0.44 -0.50 -6.00
CA THR A 47 -0.28 0.45 -6.87
C THR A 47 -0.51 -0.20 -8.23
N ASP A 48 -1.75 -0.17 -8.72
CA ASP A 48 -2.04 -0.42 -10.12
C ASP A 48 -1.75 0.85 -10.93
N ILE A 49 -0.72 0.80 -11.76
CA ILE A 49 -0.31 1.95 -12.59
C ILE A 49 -1.28 2.22 -13.74
N GLN A 50 -2.06 1.22 -14.15
CA GLN A 50 -3.00 1.37 -15.25
C GLN A 50 -4.25 2.13 -14.82
N THR A 51 -4.78 1.79 -13.65
CA THR A 51 -5.99 2.44 -13.09
C THR A 51 -5.69 3.56 -12.09
N GLN A 52 -4.41 3.81 -11.79
CA GLN A 52 -3.95 4.81 -10.83
C GLN A 52 -4.58 4.63 -9.45
N ARG A 53 -4.56 3.38 -8.96
CA ARG A 53 -5.17 2.97 -7.70
C ARG A 53 -4.13 2.35 -6.79
N ALA A 54 -3.96 2.91 -5.60
CA ALA A 54 -3.20 2.29 -4.55
C ALA A 54 -4.11 1.42 -3.68
N TYR A 55 -3.63 0.23 -3.35
CA TYR A 55 -4.24 -0.71 -2.43
C TYR A 55 -3.37 -0.79 -1.17
N LEU A 56 -4.01 -1.05 -0.03
CA LEU A 56 -3.33 -1.20 1.26
C LEU A 56 -3.89 -2.40 1.99
N PHE A 57 -3.00 -3.20 2.55
CA PHE A 57 -3.32 -4.44 3.24
C PHE A 57 -2.62 -4.51 4.58
N ASP A 58 -3.19 -5.27 5.52
CA ASP A 58 -2.52 -5.66 6.74
C ASP A 58 -1.58 -6.86 6.53
N SER A 59 -0.93 -7.30 7.61
CA SER A 59 0.00 -8.44 7.57
C SER A 59 -0.65 -9.79 7.23
N SER A 60 -1.98 -9.86 7.26
CA SER A 60 -2.80 -11.03 6.95
C SER A 60 -3.34 -10.99 5.51
N ALA A 61 -2.88 -10.03 4.70
CA ALA A 61 -3.38 -9.75 3.36
C ALA A 61 -4.87 -9.34 3.32
N ILE A 62 -5.39 -8.77 4.40
CA ILE A 62 -6.75 -8.23 4.46
C ILE A 62 -6.70 -6.77 3.99
N PRO A 63 -7.53 -6.37 3.00
CA PRO A 63 -7.59 -4.98 2.55
C PRO A 63 -8.00 -4.03 3.68
N PHE A 64 -7.35 -2.87 3.77
CA PHE A 64 -7.81 -1.81 4.66
C PHE A 64 -9.14 -1.21 4.17
N PRO A 65 -10.04 -0.78 5.08
CA PRO A 65 -11.26 -0.09 4.71
C PRO A 65 -10.97 1.15 3.85
N ASN A 66 -11.91 1.48 2.95
CA ASN A 66 -11.83 2.64 2.05
C ASN A 66 -10.70 2.60 1.00
N PHE A 67 -10.03 1.44 0.84
CA PHE A 67 -9.15 1.18 -0.30
C PHE A 67 -9.89 0.42 -1.42
N PRO A 68 -9.44 0.58 -2.68
CA PRO A 68 -8.31 1.40 -3.12
C PRO A 68 -8.57 2.90 -3.13
N VAL A 69 -7.50 3.70 -3.04
CA VAL A 69 -7.53 5.17 -3.20
C VAL A 69 -6.83 5.59 -4.49
N TYR A 70 -7.12 6.79 -4.98
CA TYR A 70 -6.40 7.33 -6.14
C TYR A 70 -4.93 7.56 -5.80
N ALA A 71 -4.04 7.10 -6.67
CA ALA A 71 -2.61 7.33 -6.57
C ALA A 71 -1.95 7.15 -7.94
N ALA A 72 -1.34 8.22 -8.47
CA ALA A 72 -0.61 8.15 -9.74
C ALA A 72 0.79 7.53 -9.59
N SER A 73 1.17 7.12 -8.38
CA SER A 73 2.48 6.54 -8.04
C SER A 73 2.35 5.51 -6.91
N PRO A 74 3.41 4.73 -6.61
CA PRO A 74 3.55 4.12 -5.29
C PRO A 74 3.30 5.15 -4.19
N ILE A 75 2.61 4.72 -3.13
CA ILE A 75 2.32 5.55 -1.96
C ILE A 75 3.45 5.49 -0.95
N ASP A 76 3.50 6.49 -0.07
CA ASP A 76 4.20 6.43 1.21
C ASP A 76 3.22 6.54 2.38
N LEU A 77 3.64 6.08 3.56
CA LEU A 77 2.84 6.10 4.79
C LEU A 77 3.67 6.69 5.92
N SER A 78 3.12 7.65 6.64
CA SER A 78 3.77 8.26 7.80
C SER A 78 2.75 8.84 8.77
N ASP A 79 3.17 9.10 10.00
CA ASP A 79 2.47 10.02 10.91
C ASP A 79 3.13 11.39 10.73
N LEU A 80 2.46 12.28 9.99
CA LEU A 80 3.05 13.55 9.55
C LEU A 80 3.06 14.63 10.64
N ASP A 81 2.15 14.55 11.60
CA ASP A 81 1.96 15.58 12.64
C ASP A 81 2.17 15.05 14.08
N ASN A 82 2.56 13.78 14.22
CA ASN A 82 2.78 13.06 15.48
C ASN A 82 1.52 12.86 16.32
N ASN A 83 0.33 12.79 15.70
CA ASN A 83 -0.94 12.57 16.39
C ASN A 83 -1.35 11.08 16.51
N ARG A 84 -0.50 10.15 16.02
CA ARG A 84 -0.72 8.69 15.90
C ARG A 84 -1.76 8.25 14.88
N SER A 85 -2.21 9.15 14.01
CA SER A 85 -2.91 8.84 12.77
C SER A 85 -1.88 8.58 11.69
N ILE A 86 -2.28 7.83 10.68
CA ILE A 86 -1.39 7.52 9.55
C ILE A 86 -1.94 8.24 8.33
N GLU A 87 -1.10 9.05 7.72
CA GLU A 87 -1.36 9.67 6.44
C GLU A 87 -0.72 8.87 5.31
N ILE A 88 -1.44 8.84 4.19
CA ILE A 88 -0.96 8.32 2.91
C ILE A 88 -0.55 9.50 2.05
N VAL A 89 0.65 9.43 1.48
CA VAL A 89 1.14 10.43 0.52
C VAL A 89 1.35 9.77 -0.84
N ALA A 90 0.82 10.39 -1.89
CA ALA A 90 1.02 9.95 -3.27
C ALA A 90 1.29 11.13 -4.19
N LYS A 91 1.94 10.88 -5.34
CA LYS A 91 1.98 11.87 -6.43
C LYS A 91 0.57 12.07 -6.99
N PHE A 92 0.20 13.32 -7.23
CA PHE A 92 -1.05 13.69 -7.88
C PHE A 92 -0.77 14.15 -9.32
N GLU A 93 -0.31 15.39 -9.51
CA GLU A 93 0.15 15.91 -10.80
C GLU A 93 1.68 16.10 -10.80
N GLU A 94 2.23 16.73 -11.84
CA GLU A 94 3.68 16.88 -12.03
C GLU A 94 4.37 17.54 -10.83
N ASN A 95 3.73 18.52 -10.20
CA ASN A 95 4.28 19.31 -9.09
C ASN A 95 3.36 19.32 -7.85
N SER A 96 2.55 18.27 -7.65
CA SER A 96 1.64 18.19 -6.51
C SER A 96 1.59 16.80 -5.90
N LEU A 97 1.32 16.78 -4.60
CA LEU A 97 1.09 15.58 -3.82
C LEU A 97 -0.35 15.59 -3.32
N ILE A 98 -0.93 14.41 -3.19
CA ILE A 98 -2.20 14.20 -2.48
C ILE A 98 -1.91 13.50 -1.16
N VAL A 99 -2.61 13.94 -0.12
CA VAL A 99 -2.53 13.36 1.22
C VAL A 99 -3.91 12.89 1.65
N TYR A 100 -4.00 11.65 2.12
CA TYR A 100 -5.20 11.09 2.73
C TYR A 100 -4.93 10.78 4.20
N SER A 101 -5.85 11.12 5.09
CA SER A 101 -5.80 10.72 6.50
C SER A 101 -6.60 9.44 6.71
N LEU A 102 -6.01 8.46 7.38
CA LEU A 102 -6.71 7.27 7.85
C LEU A 102 -7.39 7.59 9.19
N ASN A 103 -8.72 7.68 9.18
CA ASN A 103 -9.56 7.85 10.38
C ASN A 103 -10.09 6.53 10.90
#